data_AF-A0AAJ0DRW6-F1
#
_entry.id   AF-A0AAJ0DRW6-F1
#
_cell.length_a   1.000
_cell.length_b   1.000
_cell.length_c   1.000
_cell.angle_alpha   90.00
_cell.angle_beta   90.00
_cell.angle_gamma   90.00
#
_symmetry.space_group_name_H-M   'P 1'
#
loop_
_entity.id
_entity.type
_entity.pdbx_description
1 polymer ?
#
loop_
_entity_poly.entity_id
_entity_poly.type
_entity_poly.pdbx_seq_one_letter_code
_entity_poly.pdbx_strand_id
1 'polypeptide(L)'
;MQLLSFYDHHPHLTPRLLFMGPSKKACYLCNEFMSRHPLNIGVSASHQKIYPAWMSPPCHTSVRKQQRARLWELSRHLEQAAVRDLETRLGTRRPMTMDSTAGPSLTTTGTISSGFWSRDSNLGELETDEESVSFITQSMKSTAVQEDGAERQGYGIQNS
;
A
#
# COMPACT_ATOMS: atom_id res chain seq x y z
N MET A 1 3.90 10.63 13.98
CA MET A 1 4.35 10.67 12.57
C MET A 1 4.70 12.07 12.08
N GLN A 2 3.94 13.13 12.42
CA GLN A 2 4.29 14.52 12.05
C GLN A 2 5.71 14.95 12.47
N LEU A 3 6.17 14.48 13.63
CA LEU A 3 7.52 14.79 14.12
C LEU A 3 8.66 14.30 13.19
N LEU A 4 8.49 13.18 12.48
CA LEU A 4 9.47 12.74 11.48
C LEU A 4 9.59 13.76 10.34
N SER A 5 8.44 14.23 9.85
CA SER A 5 8.39 15.26 8.81
C SER A 5 9.06 16.54 9.27
N PHE A 6 8.89 16.93 10.54
CA PHE A 6 9.60 18.08 11.11
C PHE A 6 11.13 17.93 11.04
N TYR A 7 11.68 16.77 11.44
CA TYR A 7 13.12 16.53 11.40
C TYR A 7 13.69 16.33 9.99
N ASP A 8 12.89 15.83 9.04
CA ASP A 8 13.27 15.80 7.62
C ASP A 8 13.58 17.22 7.08
N HIS A 9 12.91 18.26 7.60
CA HIS A 9 13.15 19.66 7.22
C HIS A 9 14.21 20.35 8.06
N HIS A 10 14.39 19.91 9.30
CA HIS A 10 15.29 20.53 10.26
C HIS A 10 16.28 19.49 10.79
N PRO A 11 17.19 18.97 9.94
CA PRO A 11 18.11 17.92 10.36
C PRO A 11 19.02 18.37 11.52
N HIS A 12 19.29 19.67 11.62
CA HIS A 12 20.04 20.28 12.73
C HIS A 12 19.31 20.26 14.08
N LEU A 13 18.00 20.03 14.09
CA LEU A 13 17.16 19.90 15.30
C LEU A 13 16.89 18.45 15.68
N THR A 14 17.52 17.49 14.98
CA THR A 14 17.36 16.06 15.26
C THR A 14 17.78 15.75 16.70
N PRO A 15 16.94 15.09 17.51
CA PRO A 15 17.23 14.81 18.90
C PRO A 15 18.36 13.80 19.01
N ARG A 16 19.16 13.91 20.07
CA ARG A 16 20.23 12.94 20.37
C ARG A 16 19.67 11.54 20.68
N LEU A 17 18.48 11.48 21.27
CA LEU A 17 17.77 10.24 21.55
C LEU A 17 16.67 10.03 20.51
N LEU A 18 16.88 9.07 19.63
CA LEU A 18 15.98 8.76 18.51
C LEU A 18 14.95 7.72 18.95
N PHE A 19 14.15 8.12 19.94
CA PHE A 19 13.10 7.29 20.52
C PHE A 19 11.83 8.09 20.71
N MET A 20 10.73 7.55 20.21
CA MET A 20 9.39 8.09 20.42
C MET A 20 8.67 7.21 21.44
N GLY A 21 8.30 7.80 22.58
CA GLY A 21 7.46 7.17 23.59
C GLY A 21 6.00 7.62 23.47
N PRO A 22 5.24 7.15 22.46
CA PRO A 22 3.83 7.52 22.35
C PRO A 22 3.02 6.96 23.53
N SER A 23 1.97 7.67 23.93
CA SER A 23 1.03 7.22 24.98
C SER A 23 0.24 5.96 24.61
N LYS A 24 0.22 5.61 23.32
CA LYS A 24 -0.38 4.39 22.77
C LYS A 24 0.68 3.62 21.98
N LYS A 25 0.59 2.29 21.97
CA LYS A 25 1.45 1.44 21.11
C LYS A 25 1.32 1.87 19.65
N ALA A 26 2.44 1.87 18.91
CA ALA A 26 2.42 2.13 17.47
C ALA A 26 1.70 0.99 16.72
N CYS A 27 1.09 1.31 15.57
CA CYS A 27 0.63 0.27 14.66
C CYS A 27 1.79 -0.34 13.89
N TYR A 28 1.54 -1.48 13.24
CA TYR A 28 2.57 -2.18 12.47
C TYR A 28 3.20 -1.27 11.40
N LEU A 29 2.37 -0.61 10.58
CA LEU A 29 2.86 0.28 9.53
C LEU A 29 3.62 1.50 10.05
N CYS A 30 3.19 2.08 11.18
CA CYS A 30 3.93 3.18 11.81
C CYS A 30 5.30 2.70 12.31
N ASN A 31 5.35 1.54 12.97
CA ASN A 31 6.59 0.94 13.45
C ASN A 31 7.56 0.66 12.29
N GLU A 32 7.09 -0.02 11.25
CA GLU A 32 7.89 -0.37 10.09
C GLU A 32 8.37 0.87 9.30
N PHE A 33 7.54 1.91 9.20
CA PHE A 33 7.93 3.16 8.57
C PHE A 33 9.02 3.89 9.36
N MET A 34 8.88 3.97 10.69
CA MET A 34 9.84 4.69 11.54
C MET A 34 11.20 3.98 11.62
N SER A 35 11.21 2.64 11.69
CA SER A 35 12.45 1.86 11.74
C SER A 35 13.27 1.92 10.45
N ARG A 36 12.62 2.18 9.31
CA ARG A 36 13.28 2.37 8.00
C ARG A 36 13.59 3.82 7.67
N HIS A 37 13.16 4.76 8.51
CA HIS A 37 13.51 6.15 8.34
C HIS A 37 15.02 6.35 8.51
N PRO A 38 15.68 7.29 7.82
CA PRO A 38 17.12 7.56 8.02
C PRO A 38 17.48 7.90 9.47
N LEU A 39 16.52 8.46 10.22
CA LEU A 39 16.67 8.75 11.65
C LEU A 39 16.51 7.51 12.55
N ASN A 40 16.09 6.36 12.00
CA ASN A 40 15.88 5.10 12.72
C ASN A 40 15.22 5.30 14.09
N ILE A 41 14.11 6.04 14.12
CA ILE A 41 13.47 6.41 15.38
C ILE A 41 12.76 5.19 15.93
N GLY A 42 13.22 4.71 17.08
CA GLY A 42 12.59 3.60 17.80
C GLY A 42 11.25 4.00 18.42
N VAL A 43 10.37 3.03 18.61
CA VAL A 43 9.17 3.17 19.42
C VAL A 43 9.22 2.20 20.60
N SER A 44 8.57 2.57 21.70
CA SER A 44 8.49 1.72 22.91
C SER A 44 7.83 0.37 22.66
N ALA A 45 6.78 0.34 21.83
CA ALA A 45 6.04 -0.88 21.52
C ALA A 45 5.20 -0.71 20.25
N SER A 46 4.96 -1.83 19.57
CA SER A 46 3.99 -1.97 18.48
C SER A 46 2.91 -2.98 18.85
N HIS A 47 1.66 -2.71 18.50
CA HIS A 47 0.55 -3.65 18.70
C HIS A 47 0.35 -4.63 17.53
N GLN A 48 1.24 -4.60 16.52
CA GLN A 48 1.25 -5.55 15.38
C GLN A 48 -0.05 -5.64 14.57
N LYS A 49 -0.94 -4.62 14.66
CA LYS A 49 -2.14 -4.53 13.80
C LYS A 49 -1.89 -3.53 12.68
N ILE A 50 -2.43 -3.85 11.52
CA ILE A 50 -2.48 -2.98 10.34
C ILE A 50 -3.81 -2.22 10.37
N TYR A 51 -3.77 -0.90 10.18
CA TYR A 51 -4.97 -0.09 10.02
C TYR A 51 -5.23 0.12 8.52
N PRO A 52 -6.39 -0.28 7.97
CA PRO A 52 -6.69 -0.11 6.55
C PRO A 52 -6.70 1.35 6.10
N ALA A 53 -7.13 2.27 6.98
CA ALA A 53 -7.11 3.71 6.75
C ALA A 53 -5.75 4.37 7.07
N TRP A 54 -4.67 3.59 7.16
CA TRP A 54 -3.35 4.16 7.41
C TRP A 54 -2.90 5.02 6.24
N MET A 55 -2.37 6.19 6.55
CA MET A 55 -1.80 7.12 5.59
C MET A 55 -0.40 7.52 6.04
N SER A 56 0.50 7.69 5.08
CA SER A 56 1.83 8.21 5.38
C SER A 56 1.73 9.61 5.98
N PRO A 57 2.64 9.99 6.90
CA PRO A 57 2.68 11.37 7.39
C PRO A 57 2.74 12.39 6.24
N PRO A 58 2.06 13.54 6.37
CA PRO A 58 2.18 14.64 5.43
C PRO A 58 3.65 15.04 5.25
N CYS A 59 4.04 15.26 4.01
CA CYS A 59 5.40 15.67 3.64
C CYS A 59 5.35 16.92 2.77
N HIS A 60 6.35 17.79 2.93
CA HIS A 60 6.49 18.98 2.10
C HIS A 60 7.01 18.62 0.70
N THR A 61 6.89 19.55 -0.25
CA THR A 61 7.34 19.38 -1.64
C THR A 61 8.82 19.02 -1.74
N SER A 62 9.67 19.63 -0.91
CA SER A 62 11.13 19.44 -0.88
C SER A 62 11.56 18.00 -0.60
N VAL A 63 10.84 17.28 0.26
CA VAL A 63 11.17 15.90 0.66
C VAL A 63 10.24 14.85 0.03
N ARG A 64 9.28 15.27 -0.80
CA ARG A 64 8.27 14.39 -1.42
C ARG A 64 8.87 13.24 -2.22
N LYS A 65 9.94 13.49 -2.97
CA LYS A 65 10.62 12.45 -3.78
C LYS A 65 11.22 11.36 -2.87
N GLN A 66 11.88 11.78 -1.79
CA GLN A 66 12.48 10.87 -0.80
C GLN A 66 11.38 10.09 -0.07
N GLN A 67 10.30 10.77 0.34
CA GLN A 67 9.15 10.14 0.98
C GLN A 67 8.50 9.07 0.07
N ARG A 68 8.30 9.38 -1.21
CA ARG A 68 7.75 8.41 -2.18
C ARG A 68 8.65 7.18 -2.33
N ALA A 69 9.97 7.36 -2.39
CA ALA A 69 10.92 6.26 -2.43
C ALA A 69 10.86 5.39 -1.17
N ARG A 70 10.75 6.00 0.01
CA ARG A 70 10.59 5.28 1.29
C ARG A 70 9.28 4.50 1.35
N LEU A 71 8.19 5.07 0.86
CA LEU A 71 6.90 4.38 0.79
C LEU A 71 6.94 3.19 -0.18
N TRP A 72 7.59 3.35 -1.33
CA TRP A 72 7.81 2.26 -2.27
C TRP A 72 8.61 1.11 -1.63
N GLU A 73 9.69 1.44 -0.93
CA GLU A 73 10.51 0.47 -0.22
C GLU A 73 9.74 -0.24 0.90
N LEU A 74 8.90 0.50 1.64
CA LEU A 74 8.02 -0.08 2.64
C LEU A 74 7.03 -1.08 2.00
N SER A 75 6.37 -0.72 0.90
CA SER A 75 5.46 -1.64 0.19
C SER A 75 6.17 -2.92 -0.24
N ARG A 76 7.35 -2.79 -0.85
CA ARG A 76 8.18 -3.94 -1.25
C ARG A 76 8.53 -4.82 -0.05
N HIS A 77 8.88 -4.21 1.08
CA HIS A 77 9.18 -4.96 2.30
C HIS A 77 7.96 -5.75 2.80
N LEU A 78 6.78 -5.12 2.80
CA LEU A 78 5.53 -5.75 3.24
C LEU A 78 5.15 -6.93 2.34
N GLU A 79 5.30 -6.77 1.02
CA GLU A 79 5.08 -7.85 0.04
C GLU A 79 6.03 -9.02 0.31
N GLN A 80 7.33 -8.75 0.47
CA GLN A 80 8.30 -9.79 0.78
C GLN A 80 8.03 -10.47 2.14
N ALA A 81 7.58 -9.71 3.13
CA ALA A 81 7.20 -10.27 4.43
C ALA A 81 5.98 -11.19 4.30
N ALA A 82 4.98 -10.79 3.52
CA ALA A 82 3.81 -11.61 3.24
C ALA A 82 4.17 -12.88 2.46
N VAL A 83 5.04 -12.79 1.44
CA VAL A 83 5.53 -13.94 0.69
C VAL A 83 6.23 -14.93 1.63
N ARG A 84 7.15 -14.46 2.48
CA ARG A 84 7.82 -15.32 3.47
C ARG A 84 6.84 -15.96 4.46
N ASP A 85 5.85 -15.22 4.95
CA ASP A 85 4.80 -15.78 5.82
C ASP A 85 4.03 -16.89 5.11
N LEU A 86 3.64 -16.68 3.85
CA LEU A 86 2.95 -17.70 3.06
C LEU A 86 3.83 -18.91 2.80
N GLU A 87 5.08 -18.72 2.39
CA GLU A 87 6.05 -19.80 2.15
C GLU A 87 6.30 -20.61 3.41
N THR A 88 6.50 -19.97 4.57
CA THR A 88 6.68 -20.67 5.85
C THR A 88 5.43 -21.46 6.24
N ARG A 89 4.24 -20.90 6.03
CA ARG A 89 2.98 -21.59 6.33
C ARG A 89 2.67 -22.74 5.38
N LEU A 90 3.04 -22.62 4.11
CA LEU A 90 2.86 -23.65 3.09
C LEU A 90 3.95 -24.74 3.17
N GLY A 91 5.18 -24.37 3.50
CA GLY A 91 6.33 -25.26 3.69
C GLY A 91 6.25 -26.08 4.97
N THR A 92 5.53 -25.58 5.97
CA THR A 92 5.12 -26.38 7.13
C THR A 92 3.94 -27.26 6.73
N ARG A 93 4.19 -28.31 5.92
CA ARG A 93 3.19 -29.37 5.74
C ARG A 93 2.80 -29.85 7.14
N ARG A 94 1.52 -29.74 7.48
CA ARG A 94 0.98 -30.47 8.63
C ARG A 94 1.41 -31.94 8.44
N PRO A 95 1.91 -32.64 9.48
CA PRO A 95 2.15 -34.06 9.39
C PRO A 95 0.94 -34.70 8.73
N MET A 96 1.16 -35.46 7.65
CA MET A 96 0.10 -36.19 6.99
C MET A 96 -0.54 -37.07 8.06
N THR A 97 -1.72 -36.70 8.55
CA THR A 97 -2.46 -37.51 9.50
C THR A 97 -2.91 -38.74 8.72
N MET A 98 -2.31 -39.90 9.00
CA MET A 98 -2.70 -41.16 8.36
C MET A 98 -4.06 -41.67 8.83
N ASP A 99 -4.69 -40.97 9.78
CA ASP A 99 -6.05 -41.24 10.21
C ASP A 99 -7.03 -40.73 9.15
N SER A 100 -7.30 -41.57 8.16
CA SER A 100 -8.52 -41.51 7.35
C SER A 100 -9.75 -41.66 8.25
N THR A 101 -10.10 -40.60 8.95
CA THR A 101 -11.40 -40.51 9.60
C THR A 101 -12.34 -39.87 8.58
N ALA A 102 -12.89 -40.71 7.69
CA ALA A 102 -14.15 -40.39 7.04
C ALA A 102 -15.24 -40.38 8.13
N GLY A 103 -15.26 -39.30 8.91
CA GLY A 103 -16.36 -39.01 9.82
C GLY A 103 -17.62 -38.71 9.01
N PRO A 104 -18.82 -39.06 9.52
CA PRO A 104 -20.07 -38.90 8.78
C PRO A 104 -20.33 -37.43 8.41
N SER A 105 -20.84 -37.21 7.20
CA SER A 105 -21.31 -35.90 6.74
C SER A 105 -22.42 -35.38 7.66
N LEU A 106 -22.14 -34.30 8.38
CA LEU A 106 -23.16 -33.50 9.07
C LEU A 106 -23.44 -32.26 8.22
N THR A 107 -24.46 -32.36 7.38
CA THR A 107 -25.10 -31.20 6.76
C THR A 107 -25.78 -30.41 7.88
N THR A 108 -25.18 -29.32 8.36
CA THR A 108 -25.86 -28.36 9.22
C THR A 108 -26.11 -27.09 8.40
N THR A 109 -27.34 -26.93 7.95
CA THR A 109 -27.86 -25.66 7.44
C THR A 109 -27.87 -24.66 8.60
N GLY A 110 -26.86 -23.78 8.63
CA GLY A 110 -26.81 -22.64 9.53
C GLY A 110 -27.17 -21.37 8.79
N THR A 111 -28.36 -20.84 9.05
CA THR A 111 -28.78 -19.50 8.63
C THR A 111 -27.89 -18.48 9.34
N ILE A 112 -26.85 -18.00 8.68
CA ILE A 112 -26.16 -16.78 9.11
C ILE A 112 -27.02 -15.59 8.68
N SER A 113 -27.76 -15.05 9.64
CA SER A 113 -28.23 -13.66 9.60
C SER A 113 -26.99 -12.76 9.53
N SER A 114 -26.62 -12.34 8.32
CA SER A 114 -25.73 -11.20 8.17
C SER A 114 -26.55 -9.96 8.54
N GLY A 115 -26.18 -9.32 9.64
CA GLY A 115 -26.44 -7.88 9.81
C GLY A 115 -25.79 -7.15 8.65
N PHE A 116 -26.55 -7.04 7.57
CA PHE A 116 -26.28 -6.21 6.41
C PHE A 116 -26.28 -4.78 6.94
N TRP A 117 -25.14 -4.09 6.85
CA TRP A 117 -25.06 -2.67 7.14
C TRP A 117 -25.84 -1.92 6.05
N SER A 118 -27.16 -1.86 6.18
CA SER A 118 -27.94 -0.77 5.59
C SER A 118 -27.55 0.49 6.36
N ARG A 119 -26.52 1.17 5.87
CA ARG A 119 -26.33 2.57 6.22
C ARG A 119 -27.31 3.35 5.36
N ASP A 120 -28.49 3.59 5.92
CA ASP A 120 -29.37 4.65 5.47
C ASP A 120 -28.55 5.95 5.41
N SER A 121 -28.28 6.38 4.18
CA SER A 121 -27.78 7.72 3.90
C SER A 121 -28.97 8.51 3.40
N ASN A 122 -29.84 8.91 4.32
CA ASN A 122 -30.67 10.08 4.11
C ASN A 122 -29.77 11.29 4.38
N LEU A 123 -29.24 11.89 3.32
CA LEU A 123 -28.70 13.23 3.38
C LEU A 123 -29.13 13.96 2.11
N GLY A 124 -30.09 14.86 2.28
CA GLY A 124 -30.17 16.15 1.60
C GLY A 124 -29.94 16.16 0.10
N GLU A 125 -31.05 16.16 -0.62
CA GLU A 125 -31.25 16.88 -1.86
C GLU A 125 -30.67 18.31 -1.73
N LEU A 126 -29.59 18.62 -2.47
CA LEU A 126 -29.26 20.00 -2.87
C LEU A 126 -28.39 19.97 -4.14
N GLU A 127 -29.08 20.29 -5.23
CA GLU A 127 -28.66 21.05 -6.41
C GLU A 127 -27.42 20.63 -7.21
N THR A 128 -27.74 20.40 -8.48
CA THR A 128 -26.92 20.23 -9.67
C THR A 128 -25.79 21.24 -9.82
N ASP A 129 -24.62 20.78 -10.28
CA ASP A 129 -23.82 21.51 -11.29
C ASP A 129 -23.00 20.51 -12.14
N GLU A 130 -23.25 20.56 -13.44
CA GLU A 130 -22.72 19.69 -14.50
C GLU A 130 -21.36 20.19 -15.01
N GLU A 131 -20.24 19.80 -14.40
CA GLU A 131 -18.95 19.86 -15.10
C GLU A 131 -17.87 19.07 -14.33
N SER A 132 -17.63 17.79 -14.67
CA SER A 132 -16.37 17.07 -14.32
C SER A 132 -16.30 15.62 -14.82
N VAL A 133 -17.39 15.05 -15.36
CA VAL A 133 -17.40 13.66 -15.85
C VAL A 133 -16.93 13.57 -17.30
N SER A 134 -15.71 14.02 -17.58
CA SER A 134 -15.11 13.82 -18.92
C SER A 134 -13.65 13.37 -18.89
N PHE A 135 -13.01 13.24 -17.71
CA PHE A 135 -11.58 12.90 -17.65
C PHE A 135 -11.27 11.42 -17.39
N ILE A 136 -12.23 10.62 -16.93
CA ILE A 136 -11.95 9.25 -16.42
C ILE A 136 -12.11 8.16 -17.49
N THR A 137 -12.67 8.44 -18.67
CA THR A 137 -12.99 7.40 -19.68
C THR A 137 -12.00 7.26 -20.84
N GLN A 138 -10.93 8.06 -20.94
CA GLN A 138 -9.97 7.96 -22.06
C GLN A 138 -8.79 7.00 -21.86
N SER A 139 -8.64 6.34 -20.72
CA SER A 139 -7.45 5.50 -20.46
C SER A 139 -7.57 4.02 -20.90
N MET A 140 -8.64 3.63 -21.59
CA MET A 140 -8.80 2.25 -22.06
C MET A 140 -9.34 2.19 -23.49
N LYS A 141 -8.51 2.53 -24.48
CA LYS A 141 -8.70 1.99 -25.83
C LYS A 141 -7.38 1.87 -26.60
N SER A 142 -6.95 0.62 -26.72
CA SER A 142 -6.23 0.05 -27.87
C SER A 142 -4.73 0.29 -27.98
N THR A 143 -3.99 -0.63 -27.35
CA THR A 143 -2.93 -1.39 -28.03
C THR A 143 -3.56 -2.28 -29.11
N ALA A 144 -3.26 -2.03 -30.39
CA ALA A 144 -3.40 -3.00 -31.47
C ALA A 144 -2.30 -2.72 -32.50
N VAL A 145 -1.49 -3.75 -32.75
CA VAL A 145 -0.38 -3.81 -33.70
C VAL A 145 -0.96 -4.19 -35.07
N GLN A 146 -0.52 -3.55 -36.18
CA GLN A 146 -0.33 -4.22 -37.47
C GLN A 146 0.56 -3.36 -38.40
N GLU A 147 1.33 -4.09 -39.19
CA GLU A 147 2.49 -3.76 -40.02
C GLU A 147 2.21 -2.96 -41.31
N ASP A 148 3.34 -2.53 -41.89
CA ASP A 148 3.72 -2.65 -43.31
C ASP A 148 3.78 -1.36 -44.15
N GLY A 149 4.84 -1.26 -44.96
CA GLY A 149 5.03 -0.18 -45.94
C GLY A 149 6.44 0.42 -46.01
N ALA A 150 7.37 -0.30 -46.64
CA ALA A 150 8.64 0.24 -47.10
C ALA A 150 8.45 1.20 -48.29
N GLU A 151 9.15 2.34 -48.32
CA GLU A 151 9.65 2.91 -49.57
C GLU A 151 10.89 3.79 -49.35
N ARG A 152 11.84 3.63 -50.27
CA ARG A 152 13.18 4.25 -50.32
C ARG A 152 13.13 5.61 -51.04
N GLN A 153 13.86 6.59 -50.53
CA GLN A 153 14.56 7.67 -51.26
C GLN A 153 15.43 8.41 -50.22
N GLY A 154 16.72 8.68 -50.36
CA GLY A 154 17.58 8.76 -51.53
C GLY A 154 18.24 10.14 -51.58
N TYR A 155 19.52 10.22 -51.18
CA TYR A 155 20.50 11.31 -51.39
C TYR A 155 20.26 12.63 -50.59
N GLY A 156 21.27 13.32 -50.04
CA GLY A 156 22.71 13.24 -50.27
C GLY A 156 23.54 13.98 -49.19
N ILE A 157 24.81 13.61 -49.18
CA ILE A 157 25.92 14.20 -48.43
C ILE A 157 26.30 15.54 -49.08
N GLN A 158 26.63 16.56 -48.27
CA GLN A 158 27.71 17.49 -48.61
C GLN A 158 28.30 18.15 -47.35
N ASN A 159 29.58 17.85 -47.12
CA ASN A 159 30.49 18.58 -46.25
C ASN A 159 30.87 19.91 -46.92
N SER A 160 31.01 20.97 -46.13
CA SER A 160 32.09 21.98 -46.21
C SER A 160 32.13 22.77 -44.91
#